data_AF-A0A1B1CKK2-F1
#
_entry.id   AF-A0A1B1CKK2-F1
#
_cell.length_a   1.000
_cell.length_b   1.000
_cell.length_c   1.000
_cell.angle_alpha   90.00
_cell.angle_beta   90.00
_cell.angle_gamma   90.00
#
_symmetry.space_group_name_H-M   'P 1'
#
loop_
_entity.id
_entity.type
_entity.pdbx_description
1 polymer ?
#
loop_
_entity_poly.entity_id
_entity_poly.type
_entity_poly.pdbx_seq_one_letter_code
_entity_poly.pdbx_strand_id
1 'polypeptide(L)'
;MSRKDILGVSATVPAAPSPHDPQLAKSRTMPLLGVARKDRDPATKLTANIGNALREQNDRVERAEEIERRLAEGQAVIDLDTNVIDPSFMQDRMPGDIDGLLASIKEQGQQVPILVRPHPQQSGRYEVAFGHRRLRAVTELGLAVKAVVRDLTDEQLVVAQGQENNERQDLSFIEKARFAARLKERFPRDVIISSMSVDKGDLSKMLSIIEALPADLIDAIGPAPGIGLRSWQELADLIEKASSADNVLERVLSSEFQALQSADRFKALIAHLKPRRLERGLPEVMASPAGERLAQVKQSKAKVEIMIDRKATPDFAAFVLEQLPTLYEAHRAKQKQKKEA
;
A
#
# COMPACT_ATOMS: atom_id res chain seq x y z
N MET A 1 56.28 5.65 -15.28
CA MET A 1 56.60 4.95 -16.55
C MET A 1 57.89 4.15 -16.36
N SER A 2 57.94 2.93 -16.91
CA SER A 2 59.08 1.98 -16.99
C SER A 2 59.57 1.34 -15.69
N ARG A 3 59.99 0.06 -15.62
CA ARG A 3 59.81 -1.17 -16.43
C ARG A 3 60.64 -2.25 -15.71
N LYS A 4 60.05 -3.43 -15.46
CA LYS A 4 60.60 -4.80 -15.65
C LYS A 4 61.98 -5.14 -15.05
N ASP A 5 62.04 -6.00 -14.02
CA ASP A 5 62.11 -7.50 -14.07
C ASP A 5 63.55 -8.02 -14.25
N ILE A 6 63.83 -9.20 -13.64
CA ILE A 6 65.00 -10.13 -13.74
C ILE A 6 65.57 -10.41 -12.33
N LEU A 7 65.74 -11.64 -11.79
CA LEU A 7 65.58 -13.03 -12.25
C LEU A 7 65.59 -13.98 -11.02
N GLY A 8 65.06 -15.21 -11.15
CA GLY A 8 65.21 -16.27 -10.14
C GLY A 8 64.48 -17.60 -10.44
N VAL A 9 64.88 -18.27 -11.53
CA VAL A 9 64.47 -19.60 -12.08
C VAL A 9 64.84 -20.76 -11.12
N SER A 10 64.07 -21.85 -10.95
CA SER A 10 64.11 -23.03 -11.84
C SER A 10 63.00 -24.08 -11.62
N ALA A 11 62.62 -24.71 -12.74
CA ALA A 11 61.62 -25.76 -12.98
C ALA A 11 62.15 -27.18 -12.63
N THR A 12 61.37 -28.27 -12.58
CA THR A 12 60.68 -28.93 -13.72
C THR A 12 59.64 -30.00 -13.30
N VAL A 13 58.58 -30.10 -14.12
CA VAL A 13 57.53 -31.16 -14.21
C VAL A 13 57.93 -32.13 -15.35
N PRO A 14 57.31 -33.33 -15.56
CA PRO A 14 56.11 -33.48 -16.44
C PRO A 14 55.15 -34.64 -15.97
N ALA A 15 53.98 -35.00 -16.50
CA ALA A 15 52.88 -34.48 -17.36
C ALA A 15 51.76 -35.58 -17.33
N ALA A 16 50.46 -35.27 -17.08
CA ALA A 16 49.29 -35.23 -18.00
C ALA A 16 48.79 -36.60 -18.58
N PRO A 17 47.52 -36.80 -19.08
CA PRO A 17 46.50 -35.80 -19.48
C PRO A 17 45.00 -36.10 -19.12
N SER A 18 44.15 -35.09 -19.38
CA SER A 18 42.66 -34.97 -19.30
C SER A 18 41.91 -35.79 -20.39
N PRO A 19 40.55 -35.78 -20.59
CA PRO A 19 39.66 -34.58 -20.77
C PRO A 19 38.14 -34.69 -20.40
N HIS A 20 37.44 -33.55 -20.57
CA HIS A 20 36.00 -33.32 -20.89
C HIS A 20 35.01 -32.83 -19.81
N ASP A 21 34.45 -31.65 -20.11
CA ASP A 21 33.17 -31.08 -19.64
C ASP A 21 32.15 -31.24 -20.81
N PRO A 22 30.84 -31.47 -20.57
CA PRO A 22 29.90 -30.34 -20.62
C PRO A 22 28.64 -30.42 -19.71
N GLN A 23 28.06 -29.24 -19.45
CA GLN A 23 26.70 -28.94 -18.96
C GLN A 23 25.60 -30.00 -19.24
N LEU A 24 24.73 -30.30 -18.24
CA LEU A 24 23.25 -30.32 -18.36
C LEU A 24 22.49 -30.79 -17.08
N ALA A 25 21.34 -30.14 -16.88
CA ALA A 25 20.08 -30.64 -16.30
C ALA A 25 19.91 -30.82 -14.77
N LYS A 26 19.12 -29.90 -14.19
CA LYS A 26 18.35 -30.07 -12.95
C LYS A 26 17.45 -31.31 -13.06
N SER A 27 17.76 -32.38 -12.33
CA SER A 27 16.85 -33.51 -12.17
C SER A 27 15.73 -33.13 -11.21
N ARG A 28 14.49 -33.11 -11.72
CA ARG A 28 13.27 -33.14 -10.93
C ARG A 28 13.17 -34.54 -10.32
N THR A 29 13.39 -34.66 -9.00
CA THR A 29 13.06 -35.88 -8.27
C THR A 29 11.55 -35.97 -8.12
N MET A 30 10.93 -36.83 -8.93
CA MET A 30 9.56 -37.29 -8.71
C MET A 30 9.55 -38.17 -7.44
N PRO A 31 8.64 -37.94 -6.47
CA PRO A 31 8.57 -38.79 -5.29
C PRO A 31 8.00 -40.16 -5.66
N LEU A 32 8.71 -41.21 -5.22
CA LEU A 32 8.28 -42.60 -5.29
C LEU A 32 7.01 -42.82 -4.48
N LEU A 33 6.10 -43.59 -5.09
CA LEU A 33 4.83 -44.05 -4.55
C LEU A 33 5.10 -44.98 -3.34
N GLY A 34 4.61 -44.61 -2.15
CA GLY A 34 4.58 -45.55 -1.01
C GLY A 34 5.01 -45.04 0.38
N VAL A 35 5.23 -43.74 0.61
CA VAL A 35 5.39 -43.21 1.98
C VAL A 35 4.12 -42.51 2.39
N ALA A 36 3.37 -43.11 3.31
CA ALA A 36 2.20 -42.50 3.94
C ALA A 36 2.61 -41.16 4.57
N ARG A 37 1.98 -40.07 4.14
CA ARG A 37 2.07 -38.79 4.85
C ARG A 37 1.43 -38.99 6.22
N LYS A 38 2.21 -38.88 7.29
CA LYS A 38 1.68 -38.77 8.64
C LYS A 38 0.83 -37.50 8.71
N ASP A 39 -0.47 -37.65 8.86
CA ASP A 39 -1.39 -36.54 9.07
C ASP A 39 -0.88 -35.71 10.26
N ARG A 40 -0.64 -34.42 10.02
CA ARG A 40 -0.17 -33.50 11.05
C ARG A 40 -1.36 -33.14 11.93
N ASP A 41 -1.32 -33.60 13.18
CA ASP A 41 -2.33 -33.35 14.21
C ASP A 41 -2.68 -31.85 14.37
N PRO A 42 -3.97 -31.50 14.53
CA PRO A 42 -4.42 -30.13 14.78
C PRO A 42 -3.94 -29.58 16.13
N ALA A 43 -3.62 -30.45 17.10
CA ALA A 43 -3.03 -30.06 18.38
C ALA A 43 -1.64 -29.41 18.23
N THR A 44 -0.86 -29.84 17.23
CA THR A 44 0.47 -29.32 16.92
C THR A 44 0.42 -27.93 16.29
N LYS A 45 -0.70 -27.56 15.65
CA LYS A 45 -0.94 -26.19 15.16
C LYS A 45 -1.26 -25.23 16.30
N LEU A 46 -2.02 -25.68 17.31
CA LEU A 46 -2.34 -24.85 18.46
C LEU A 46 -1.09 -24.56 19.31
N THR A 47 -0.24 -25.56 19.56
CA THR A 47 1.04 -25.36 20.25
C THR A 47 2.05 -24.57 19.42
N ALA A 48 2.05 -24.70 18.09
CA ALA A 48 2.86 -23.85 17.22
C ALA A 48 2.36 -22.39 17.20
N ASN A 49 1.04 -22.16 17.24
CA ASN A 49 0.47 -20.81 17.30
C ASN A 49 0.73 -20.14 18.65
N ILE A 50 0.63 -20.89 19.76
CA ILE A 50 1.00 -20.40 21.10
C ILE A 50 2.52 -20.17 21.17
N GLY A 51 3.32 -21.06 20.60
CA GLY A 51 4.78 -20.90 20.52
C GLY A 51 5.19 -19.67 19.70
N ASN A 52 4.50 -19.40 18.59
CA ASN A 52 4.72 -18.19 17.79
C ASN A 52 4.25 -16.92 18.53
N ALA A 53 3.15 -16.97 19.28
CA ALA A 53 2.66 -15.85 20.08
C ALA A 53 3.57 -15.56 21.28
N LEU A 54 4.08 -16.58 21.98
CA LEU A 54 5.07 -16.42 23.05
C LEU A 54 6.41 -15.91 22.52
N ARG A 55 6.83 -16.40 21.35
CA ARG A 55 8.05 -15.91 20.71
C ARG A 55 7.90 -14.47 20.25
N GLU A 56 6.75 -14.09 19.70
CA GLU A 56 6.44 -12.71 19.35
C GLU A 56 6.36 -11.80 20.60
N GLN A 57 5.85 -12.30 21.72
CA GLN A 57 5.83 -11.58 23.00
C GLN A 57 7.24 -11.41 23.57
N ASN A 58 8.06 -12.47 23.58
CA ASN A 58 9.45 -12.41 24.02
C ASN A 58 10.27 -11.52 23.08
N ASP A 59 10.10 -11.62 21.76
CA ASP A 59 10.77 -10.78 20.78
C ASP A 59 10.35 -9.31 20.92
N ARG A 60 9.14 -9.00 21.41
CA ARG A 60 8.70 -7.64 21.73
C ARG A 60 9.33 -7.14 23.02
N VAL A 61 9.46 -7.98 24.04
CA VAL A 61 10.14 -7.67 25.31
C VAL A 61 11.64 -7.47 25.06
N GLU A 62 12.31 -8.38 24.36
CA GLU A 62 13.72 -8.27 23.98
C GLU A 62 13.99 -7.05 23.08
N ARG A 63 13.09 -6.73 22.14
CA ARG A 63 13.20 -5.50 21.34
C ARG A 63 12.96 -4.23 22.15
N ALA A 64 12.01 -4.25 23.09
CA ALA A 64 11.80 -3.15 24.03
C ALA A 64 13.05 -2.96 24.91
N GLU A 65 13.61 -4.04 25.45
CA GLU A 65 14.83 -4.05 26.27
C GLU A 65 16.08 -3.60 25.47
N GLU A 66 16.20 -3.96 24.19
CA GLU A 66 17.30 -3.55 23.30
C GLU A 66 17.19 -2.05 22.94
N ILE A 67 15.97 -1.57 22.66
CA ILE A 67 15.68 -0.15 22.43
C ILE A 67 15.88 0.65 23.73
N GLU A 68 15.47 0.10 24.87
CA GLU A 68 15.69 0.64 26.22
C GLU A 68 17.17 0.70 26.58
N ARG A 69 17.96 -0.34 26.30
CA ARG A 69 19.40 -0.35 26.57
C ARG A 69 20.11 0.73 25.75
N ARG A 70 19.74 0.88 24.47
CA ARG A 70 20.26 1.94 23.59
C ARG A 70 19.77 3.35 23.95
N LEU A 71 18.59 3.48 24.57
CA LEU A 71 18.03 4.77 25.03
C LEU A 71 18.51 5.16 26.44
N ALA A 72 18.79 4.18 27.30
CA ALA A 72 19.24 4.33 28.69
C ALA A 72 20.77 4.32 28.85
N GLU A 73 21.52 4.02 27.77
CA GLU A 73 22.97 4.23 27.71
C GLU A 73 23.28 5.73 27.91
N GLY A 74 23.38 6.14 29.20
CA GLY A 74 23.80 7.46 29.65
C GLY A 74 22.74 8.31 30.38
N GLN A 75 21.47 7.89 30.52
CA GLN A 75 20.41 8.70 31.16
C GLN A 75 19.71 7.96 32.31
N ALA A 76 19.50 8.65 33.44
CA ALA A 76 18.87 8.09 34.63
C ALA A 76 17.33 8.01 34.48
N VAL A 77 16.75 6.87 34.87
CA VAL A 77 15.30 6.72 35.04
C VAL A 77 14.89 7.37 36.36
N ILE A 78 13.90 8.26 36.33
CA ILE A 78 13.33 8.93 37.50
C ILE A 78 11.84 8.62 37.63
N ASP A 79 11.31 8.70 38.85
CA ASP A 79 9.88 8.63 39.10
C ASP A 79 9.29 10.05 39.05
N LEU A 80 8.28 10.26 38.20
CA LEU A 80 7.56 11.53 38.04
C LEU A 80 6.10 11.39 38.45
N ASP A 81 5.53 12.46 39.01
CA ASP A 81 4.08 12.56 39.16
C ASP A 81 3.44 12.69 37.77
N THR A 82 2.39 11.92 37.51
CA THR A 82 1.66 12.01 36.24
C THR A 82 1.00 13.37 36.02
N ASN A 83 0.70 14.14 37.08
CA ASN A 83 0.09 15.46 36.99
C ASN A 83 1.00 16.54 36.39
N VAL A 84 2.32 16.32 36.43
CA VAL A 84 3.31 17.24 35.84
C VAL A 84 3.62 16.92 34.38
N ILE A 85 2.97 15.91 33.80
CA ILE A 85 3.21 15.44 32.44
C ILE A 85 2.03 15.80 31.55
N ASP A 86 2.30 16.59 30.52
CA ASP A 86 1.35 17.01 29.51
C ASP A 86 1.38 16.06 28.30
N PRO A 87 0.23 15.83 27.65
CA PRO A 87 0.20 15.18 26.35
C PRO A 87 0.93 16.05 25.33
N SER A 88 1.62 15.41 24.39
CA SER A 88 2.22 16.13 23.26
C SER A 88 1.15 16.81 22.41
N PHE A 89 1.56 17.90 21.74
CA PHE A 89 0.77 18.62 20.74
C PHE A 89 0.32 17.76 19.55
N MET A 90 0.96 16.60 19.31
CA MET A 90 0.50 15.59 18.35
C MET A 90 -0.27 14.50 19.07
N GLN A 91 -1.56 14.74 19.32
CA GLN A 91 -2.42 13.77 19.99
C GLN A 91 -2.81 12.61 19.06
N ASP A 92 -2.73 11.38 19.58
CA ASP A 92 -3.14 10.16 18.89
C ASP A 92 -4.67 10.13 18.72
N ARG A 93 -5.17 9.73 17.54
CA ARG A 93 -6.61 9.82 17.18
C ARG A 93 -7.47 8.72 17.79
N MET A 94 -6.86 7.62 18.23
CA MET A 94 -7.58 6.55 18.93
C MET A 94 -6.74 6.11 20.14
N PRO A 95 -7.20 6.36 21.37
CA PRO A 95 -6.52 5.84 22.53
C PRO A 95 -6.71 4.31 22.52
N GLY A 96 -5.65 3.58 22.18
CA GLY A 96 -5.67 2.11 22.17
C GLY A 96 -6.07 1.56 23.54
N ASP A 97 -6.65 0.35 23.54
CA ASP A 97 -7.05 -0.37 24.75
C ASP A 97 -5.89 -0.46 25.77
N ILE A 98 -6.17 -0.18 27.04
CA ILE A 98 -5.19 -0.21 28.13
C ILE A 98 -5.49 -1.32 29.15
N ASP A 99 -6.59 -2.06 29.05
CA ASP A 99 -7.05 -2.98 30.10
C ASP A 99 -6.00 -4.03 30.45
N GLY A 100 -5.40 -4.66 29.43
CA GLY A 100 -4.32 -5.64 29.63
C GLY A 100 -3.03 -5.03 30.19
N LEU A 101 -2.71 -3.79 29.80
CA LEU A 101 -1.52 -3.08 30.28
C LEU A 101 -1.71 -2.61 31.73
N LEU A 102 -2.91 -2.16 32.07
CA LEU A 102 -3.29 -1.74 33.42
C LEU A 102 -3.21 -2.92 34.39
N ALA A 103 -3.74 -4.08 34.02
CA ALA A 103 -3.64 -5.30 34.83
C ALA A 103 -2.18 -5.71 35.06
N SER A 104 -1.35 -5.70 34.01
CA SER A 104 0.08 -6.03 34.10
C SER A 104 0.85 -5.05 34.99
N ILE A 105 0.63 -3.73 34.83
CA ILE A 105 1.29 -2.71 35.66
C ILE A 105 0.85 -2.82 37.12
N LYS A 106 -0.42 -3.18 37.38
CA LYS A 106 -0.93 -3.37 38.74
C LYS A 106 -0.27 -4.57 39.45
N GLU A 107 0.00 -5.65 38.71
CA GLU A 107 0.58 -6.88 39.29
C GLU A 107 2.11 -6.81 39.39
N GLN A 108 2.78 -6.30 38.35
CA GLN A 108 4.23 -6.40 38.18
C GLN A 108 4.94 -5.04 38.27
N GLY A 109 4.19 -3.94 38.40
CA GLY A 109 4.73 -2.59 38.32
C GLY A 109 5.09 -2.16 36.89
N GLN A 110 5.51 -0.91 36.74
CA GLN A 110 5.98 -0.40 35.47
C GLN A 110 7.39 -0.92 35.17
N GLN A 111 7.50 -1.88 34.25
CA GLN A 111 8.79 -2.43 33.82
C GLN A 111 9.53 -1.49 32.86
N VAL A 112 8.79 -0.90 31.92
CA VAL A 112 9.36 -0.06 30.85
C VAL A 112 9.08 1.41 31.15
N PRO A 113 10.10 2.30 31.23
CA PRO A 113 9.88 3.72 31.43
C PRO A 113 9.20 4.40 30.23
N ILE A 114 8.62 5.58 30.44
CA ILE A 114 8.18 6.47 29.35
C ILE A 114 9.32 7.42 28.97
N LEU A 115 9.29 7.98 27.75
CA LEU A 115 10.21 9.06 27.37
C LEU A 115 9.47 10.38 27.49
N VAL A 116 10.06 11.32 28.23
CA VAL A 116 9.54 12.68 28.35
C VAL A 116 10.63 13.70 28.04
N ARG A 117 10.21 14.90 27.63
CA ARG A 117 11.07 16.08 27.57
C ARG A 117 10.60 17.16 28.53
N PRO A 118 11.47 18.06 29.01
CA PRO A 118 11.01 19.26 29.69
C PRO A 118 10.08 20.10 28.81
N HIS A 119 9.00 20.63 29.37
CA HIS A 119 8.04 21.44 28.62
C HIS A 119 8.68 22.77 28.19
N PRO A 120 8.63 23.16 26.90
CA PRO A 120 9.38 24.31 26.40
C PRO A 120 8.91 25.65 26.98
N GLN A 121 7.61 25.80 27.29
CA GLN A 121 7.05 27.03 27.87
C GLN A 121 6.77 26.98 29.39
N GLN A 122 6.81 25.82 30.05
CA GLN A 122 6.37 25.66 31.44
C GLN A 122 7.44 24.95 32.26
N SER A 123 8.16 25.70 33.09
CA SER A 123 9.19 25.13 33.95
C SER A 123 8.58 24.15 34.98
N GLY A 124 9.24 23.02 35.19
CA GLY A 124 8.77 21.97 36.11
C GLY A 124 7.68 21.05 35.55
N ARG A 125 7.26 21.24 34.28
CA ARG A 125 6.39 20.32 33.56
C ARG A 125 7.16 19.58 32.48
N TYR A 126 6.59 18.48 32.04
CA TYR A 126 7.15 17.60 31.02
C TYR A 126 6.13 17.31 29.94
N GLU A 127 6.59 17.03 28.73
CA GLU A 127 5.75 16.54 27.64
C GLU A 127 6.13 15.10 27.31
N VAL A 128 5.12 14.24 27.13
CA VAL A 128 5.34 12.84 26.76
C VAL A 128 5.75 12.72 25.29
N ALA A 129 6.92 12.12 25.06
CA ALA A 129 7.43 11.81 23.72
C ALA A 129 7.16 10.34 23.33
N PHE A 130 7.13 9.40 24.28
CA PHE A 130 6.88 7.98 24.04
C PHE A 130 6.13 7.34 25.20
N GLY A 131 5.22 6.41 24.90
CA GLY A 131 4.57 5.59 25.92
C GLY A 131 3.25 6.16 26.45
N HIS A 132 2.48 6.82 25.59
CA HIS A 132 1.21 7.48 25.93
C HIS A 132 0.19 6.54 26.60
N ARG A 133 0.07 5.29 26.11
CA ARG A 133 -0.81 4.27 26.71
C ARG A 133 -0.38 3.90 28.12
N ARG A 134 0.93 3.88 28.37
CA ARG A 134 1.52 3.58 29.68
C ARG A 134 1.31 4.72 30.66
N LEU A 135 1.53 5.96 30.22
CA LEU A 135 1.21 7.15 31.01
C LEU A 135 -0.26 7.09 31.46
N ARG A 136 -1.20 6.84 30.53
CA ARG A 136 -2.62 6.71 30.85
C ARG A 136 -2.92 5.60 31.86
N ALA A 137 -2.36 4.41 31.68
CA ALA A 137 -2.58 3.30 32.61
C ALA A 137 -2.02 3.59 34.02
N VAL A 138 -0.85 4.22 34.11
CA VAL A 138 -0.22 4.61 35.39
C VAL A 138 -1.01 5.74 36.07
N THR A 139 -1.49 6.71 35.30
CA THR A 139 -2.39 7.78 35.78
C THR A 139 -3.67 7.20 36.35
N GLU A 140 -4.29 6.22 35.68
CA GLU A 140 -5.52 5.59 36.16
C GLU A 140 -5.31 4.78 37.45
N LEU A 141 -4.11 4.22 37.64
CA LEU A 141 -3.71 3.54 38.88
C LEU A 141 -3.30 4.51 39.99
N GLY A 142 -3.17 5.81 39.72
CA GLY A 142 -2.73 6.82 40.69
C GLY A 142 -1.28 6.62 41.16
N LEU A 143 -0.43 6.02 40.33
CA LEU A 143 0.97 5.73 40.64
C LEU A 143 1.91 6.79 40.04
N ALA A 144 3.11 6.92 40.59
CA ALA A 144 4.18 7.66 39.93
C ALA A 144 4.67 6.89 38.70
N VAL A 145 4.99 7.61 37.61
CA VAL A 145 5.45 7.02 36.36
C VAL A 145 6.98 7.03 36.28
N LYS A 146 7.56 5.88 35.93
CA LYS A 146 8.97 5.77 35.59
C LYS A 146 9.21 6.43 34.24
N ALA A 147 10.09 7.41 34.19
CA ALA A 147 10.36 8.21 33.01
C ALA A 147 11.86 8.42 32.81
N VAL A 148 12.27 8.45 31.55
CA VAL A 148 13.56 8.99 31.12
C VAL A 148 13.31 10.40 30.64
N VAL A 149 14.00 11.37 31.26
CA VAL A 149 13.96 12.77 30.83
C VAL A 149 15.06 13.02 29.82
N ARG A 150 14.69 13.51 28.64
CA ARG A 150 15.63 13.87 27.59
C ARG A 150 15.29 15.24 27.02
N ASP A 151 16.31 16.07 26.85
CA ASP A 151 16.16 17.32 26.12
C ASP A 151 15.95 17.00 24.64
N LEU A 152 14.72 17.20 24.16
CA LEU A 152 14.30 16.95 22.79
C LEU A 152 13.78 18.23 22.16
N THR A 153 14.26 18.56 20.97
CA THR A 153 13.62 19.58 20.12
C THR A 153 12.24 19.10 19.66
N ASP A 154 11.41 20.02 19.16
CA ASP A 154 10.08 19.66 18.61
C ASP A 154 10.19 18.63 17.48
N GLU A 155 11.22 18.77 16.63
CA GLU A 155 11.54 17.83 15.57
C GLU A 155 11.86 16.43 16.11
N GLN A 156 12.74 16.35 17.11
CA GLN A 156 13.13 15.07 17.71
C GLN A 156 11.97 14.39 18.44
N LEU A 157 11.12 15.17 19.11
CA LEU A 157 9.90 14.64 19.74
C LEU A 157 8.96 14.04 18.70
N VAL A 158 8.75 14.72 17.57
CA VAL A 158 7.91 14.20 16.47
C VAL A 158 8.49 12.94 15.84
N VAL A 159 9.82 12.85 15.71
CA VAL A 159 10.45 11.61 15.23
C VAL A 159 10.21 10.46 16.21
N ALA A 160 10.44 10.68 17.51
CA ALA A 160 10.22 9.66 18.53
C ALA A 160 8.76 9.17 18.57
N GLN A 161 7.80 10.10 18.47
CA GLN A 161 6.38 9.79 18.45
C GLN A 161 5.94 9.04 17.19
N GLY A 162 6.44 9.45 16.03
CA GLY A 162 6.12 8.78 14.76
C GLY A 162 6.62 7.35 14.73
N GLN A 163 7.79 7.08 15.32
CA GLN A 163 8.35 5.73 15.43
C GLN A 163 7.46 4.82 16.30
N GLU A 164 6.96 5.28 17.45
CA GLU A 164 5.99 4.52 18.27
C GLU A 164 4.73 4.16 17.47
N ASN A 165 4.19 5.13 16.72
CA ASN A 165 2.95 4.94 16.00
C ASN A 165 3.11 4.07 14.75
N ASN A 166 4.27 4.11 14.10
CA ASN A 166 4.56 3.25 12.96
C ASN A 166 4.71 1.77 13.31
N GLU A 167 5.18 1.47 14.53
CA GLU A 167 5.23 0.10 15.02
C GLU A 167 3.82 -0.50 15.20
N ARG A 168 2.79 0.35 15.35
CA ARG A 168 1.39 -0.05 15.33
C ARG A 168 0.94 -0.20 13.87
N GLN A 169 0.77 -1.44 13.41
CA GLN A 169 0.58 -1.81 11.99
C GLN A 169 -0.78 -1.40 11.37
N ASP A 170 -1.54 -0.48 11.97
CA ASP A 170 -2.97 -0.34 11.66
C ASP A 170 -3.34 0.87 10.79
N LEU A 171 -2.41 1.79 10.50
CA LEU A 171 -2.74 3.00 9.73
C LEU A 171 -2.86 2.73 8.23
N SER A 172 -3.98 3.15 7.64
CA SER A 172 -4.19 3.10 6.20
C SER A 172 -3.29 4.09 5.45
N PHE A 173 -3.17 3.90 4.13
CA PHE A 173 -2.36 4.79 3.28
C PHE A 173 -2.80 6.26 3.41
N ILE A 174 -4.11 6.52 3.36
CA ILE A 174 -4.62 7.90 3.37
C ILE A 174 -4.48 8.54 4.76
N GLU A 175 -4.54 7.75 5.83
CA GLU A 175 -4.28 8.23 7.20
C GLU A 175 -2.82 8.64 7.36
N LYS A 176 -1.88 7.83 6.84
CA LYS A 176 -0.45 8.19 6.79
C LYS A 176 -0.22 9.44 5.97
N ALA A 177 -0.84 9.54 4.79
CA ALA A 177 -0.71 10.72 3.94
C ALA A 177 -1.24 12.00 4.61
N ARG A 178 -2.37 11.92 5.32
CA ARG A 178 -2.91 13.04 6.13
C ARG A 178 -2.00 13.42 7.28
N PHE A 179 -1.41 12.43 7.96
CA PHE A 179 -0.43 12.69 9.00
C PHE A 179 0.79 13.41 8.45
N ALA A 180 1.33 12.95 7.32
CA ALA A 180 2.42 13.62 6.61
C ALA A 180 2.08 15.07 6.24
N ALA A 181 0.86 15.32 5.75
CA ALA A 181 0.39 16.66 5.40
C ALA A 181 0.31 17.60 6.62
N ARG A 182 -0.16 17.11 7.78
CA ARG A 182 -0.15 17.88 9.03
C ARG A 182 1.27 18.19 9.50
N LEU A 183 2.19 17.23 9.41
CA LEU A 183 3.58 17.45 9.80
C LEU A 183 4.27 18.48 8.88
N LYS A 184 3.92 18.51 7.59
CA LYS A 184 4.45 19.47 6.61
C LYS A 184 4.18 20.93 6.99
N GLU A 185 3.13 21.21 7.78
CA GLU A 185 2.82 22.57 8.24
C GLU A 185 3.85 23.14 9.21
N ARG A 186 4.57 22.27 9.95
CA ARG A 186 5.44 22.67 11.07
C ARG A 186 6.87 22.15 10.98
N PHE A 187 7.13 21.13 10.17
CA PHE A 187 8.41 20.42 10.14
C PHE A 187 8.97 20.27 8.72
N PRO A 188 10.30 20.27 8.57
CA PRO A 188 10.94 20.04 7.29
C PRO A 188 10.80 18.57 6.84
N ARG A 189 10.96 18.32 5.53
CA ARG A 189 10.65 17.02 4.91
C ARG A 189 11.47 15.85 5.47
N ASP A 190 12.72 16.08 5.82
CA ASP A 190 13.65 15.11 6.41
C ASP A 190 13.18 14.60 7.78
N VAL A 191 12.62 15.48 8.62
CA VAL A 191 12.01 15.11 9.90
C VAL A 191 10.77 14.23 9.69
N ILE A 192 9.95 14.55 8.69
CA ILE A 192 8.74 13.77 8.36
C ILE A 192 9.10 12.38 7.84
N ILE A 193 10.08 12.29 6.93
CA ILE A 193 10.63 11.02 6.42
C ILE A 193 11.11 10.15 7.58
N SER A 194 11.85 10.75 8.52
CA SER A 194 12.41 10.03 9.67
C SER A 194 11.32 9.56 10.65
N SER A 195 10.37 10.44 10.99
CA SER A 195 9.23 10.15 11.85
C SER A 195 8.35 9.03 11.30
N MET A 196 8.07 9.07 9.99
CA MET A 196 7.20 8.12 9.31
C MET A 196 7.95 6.92 8.71
N SER A 197 9.28 6.84 8.83
CA SER A 197 10.08 5.72 8.28
C SER A 197 9.74 5.40 6.81
N VAL A 198 9.49 6.44 6.01
CA VAL A 198 9.16 6.34 4.57
C VAL A 198 10.29 6.93 3.74
N ASP A 199 10.38 6.58 2.46
CA ASP A 199 11.34 7.23 1.57
C ASP A 199 10.83 8.59 1.04
N LYS A 200 11.75 9.39 0.49
CA LYS A 200 11.47 10.73 -0.05
C LYS A 200 10.43 10.70 -1.19
N GLY A 201 10.47 9.67 -2.02
CA GLY A 201 9.53 9.50 -3.13
C GLY A 201 8.13 9.18 -2.63
N ASP A 202 8.01 8.31 -1.63
CA ASP A 202 6.75 7.94 -1.01
C ASP A 202 6.12 9.10 -0.25
N LEU A 203 6.90 9.87 0.52
CA LEU A 203 6.40 11.11 1.12
C LEU A 203 5.88 12.08 0.05
N SER A 204 6.62 12.26 -1.05
CA SER A 204 6.20 13.16 -2.13
C SER A 204 4.87 12.71 -2.75
N LYS A 205 4.72 11.41 -3.03
CA LYS A 205 3.48 10.85 -3.57
C LYS A 205 2.30 10.97 -2.60
N MET A 206 2.53 10.73 -1.30
CA MET A 206 1.52 10.91 -0.26
C MET A 206 1.00 12.35 -0.21
N LEU A 207 1.92 13.33 -0.19
CA LEU A 207 1.56 14.74 -0.18
C LEU A 207 0.82 15.16 -1.46
N SER A 208 1.26 14.69 -2.62
CA SER A 208 0.57 14.98 -3.89
C SER A 208 -0.87 14.50 -3.92
N ILE A 209 -1.18 13.35 -3.30
CA ILE A 209 -2.57 12.86 -3.20
C ILE A 209 -3.43 13.78 -2.34
N ILE A 210 -2.90 14.23 -1.19
CA ILE A 210 -3.63 15.14 -0.30
C ILE A 210 -3.84 16.51 -0.93
N GLU A 211 -2.89 16.98 -1.73
CA GLU A 211 -2.99 18.25 -2.46
C GLU A 211 -3.94 18.17 -3.67
N ALA A 212 -4.05 17.00 -4.31
CA ALA A 212 -4.88 16.82 -5.50
C ALA A 212 -6.37 16.57 -5.20
N LEU A 213 -6.71 16.11 -3.99
CA LEU A 213 -8.07 15.73 -3.62
C LEU A 213 -8.67 16.71 -2.59
N PRO A 214 -9.95 17.11 -2.73
CA PRO A 214 -10.62 17.91 -1.70
C PRO A 214 -10.64 17.21 -0.34
N ALA A 215 -10.41 17.96 0.74
CA ALA A 215 -10.39 17.40 2.10
C ALA A 215 -11.72 16.71 2.46
N ASP A 216 -12.85 17.35 2.12
CA ASP A 216 -14.20 16.82 2.37
C ASP A 216 -14.45 15.48 1.67
N LEU A 217 -13.87 15.28 0.48
CA LEU A 217 -13.96 14.01 -0.24
C LEU A 217 -13.20 12.91 0.49
N ILE A 218 -11.99 13.21 0.96
CA ILE A 218 -11.18 12.26 1.72
C ILE A 218 -11.88 11.91 3.04
N ASP A 219 -12.46 12.89 3.73
CA ASP A 219 -13.21 12.68 4.97
C ASP A 219 -14.45 11.81 4.75
N ALA A 220 -15.22 12.07 3.70
CA ALA A 220 -16.44 11.34 3.44
C ALA A 220 -16.18 9.89 2.99
N ILE A 221 -15.03 9.61 2.34
CA ILE A 221 -14.56 8.24 2.05
C ILE A 221 -14.06 7.54 3.33
N GLY A 222 -13.30 8.24 4.17
CA GLY A 222 -12.71 7.72 5.39
C GLY A 222 -11.42 6.89 5.18
N PRO A 223 -11.02 6.06 6.16
CA PRO A 223 -9.71 5.38 6.17
C PRO A 223 -9.44 4.44 5.00
N ALA A 224 -10.49 3.81 4.44
CA ALA A 224 -10.39 2.86 3.32
C ALA A 224 -9.22 1.84 3.47
N PRO A 225 -9.26 0.96 4.49
CA PRO A 225 -8.18 0.01 4.74
C PRO A 225 -7.96 -0.91 3.53
N GLY A 226 -6.70 -1.23 3.24
CA GLY A 226 -6.30 -2.03 2.08
C GLY A 226 -6.26 -1.27 0.74
N ILE A 227 -6.72 -0.02 0.68
CA ILE A 227 -6.59 0.83 -0.52
C ILE A 227 -5.23 1.53 -0.50
N GLY A 228 -4.36 1.15 -1.42
CA GLY A 228 -3.00 1.69 -1.55
C GLY A 228 -2.88 2.89 -2.49
N LEU A 229 -1.67 3.44 -2.56
CA LEU A 229 -1.29 4.62 -3.36
C LEU A 229 -1.86 4.63 -4.79
N ARG A 230 -1.71 3.53 -5.54
CA ARG A 230 -2.11 3.47 -6.96
C ARG A 230 -3.60 3.74 -7.16
N SER A 231 -4.43 3.23 -6.27
CA SER A 231 -5.88 3.44 -6.34
C SER A 231 -6.24 4.89 -6.02
N TRP A 232 -5.57 5.51 -5.04
CA TRP A 232 -5.74 6.93 -4.73
C TRP A 232 -5.26 7.84 -5.87
N GLN A 233 -4.20 7.47 -6.59
CA GLN A 233 -3.77 8.16 -7.80
C GLN A 233 -4.83 8.06 -8.91
N GLU A 234 -5.40 6.87 -9.13
CA GLU A 234 -6.50 6.69 -10.08
C GLU A 234 -7.72 7.57 -9.71
N LEU A 235 -8.03 7.68 -8.41
CA LEU A 235 -9.10 8.57 -7.95
C LEU A 235 -8.79 10.04 -8.28
N ALA A 236 -7.58 10.51 -7.98
CA ALA A 236 -7.16 11.88 -8.28
C ALA A 236 -7.27 12.18 -9.78
N ASP A 237 -6.77 11.29 -10.64
CA ASP A 237 -6.86 11.44 -12.10
C ASP A 237 -8.31 11.48 -12.61
N LEU A 238 -9.22 10.71 -11.99
CA LEU A 238 -10.63 10.67 -12.37
C LEU A 238 -11.37 11.93 -11.92
N ILE A 239 -11.06 12.45 -10.74
CA ILE A 239 -11.62 13.70 -10.22
C ILE A 239 -11.16 14.89 -11.05
N GLU A 240 -9.87 14.95 -11.41
CA GLU A 240 -9.34 16.02 -12.27
C GLU A 240 -10.03 16.04 -13.65
N LYS A 241 -10.36 14.88 -14.21
CA LYS A 241 -11.06 14.75 -15.50
C LYS A 241 -12.57 14.97 -15.40
N ALA A 242 -13.15 14.84 -14.20
CA ALA A 242 -14.57 15.03 -14.00
C ALA A 242 -14.88 16.54 -14.00
N SER A 243 -15.54 17.04 -15.04
CA SER A 243 -15.89 18.46 -15.20
C SER A 243 -16.89 19.01 -14.16
N SER A 244 -17.24 18.25 -13.11
CA SER A 244 -18.16 18.67 -12.05
C SER A 244 -17.80 17.99 -10.72
N ALA A 245 -16.84 18.56 -9.99
CA ALA A 245 -16.48 18.12 -8.64
C ALA A 245 -17.65 18.23 -7.65
N ASP A 246 -18.56 19.19 -7.84
CA ASP A 246 -19.71 19.44 -6.95
C ASP A 246 -20.70 18.27 -6.94
N ASN A 247 -21.01 17.69 -8.10
CA ASN A 247 -21.87 16.50 -8.22
C ASN A 247 -21.26 15.27 -7.53
N VAL A 248 -19.93 15.21 -7.43
CA VAL A 248 -19.23 14.11 -6.75
C VAL A 248 -19.38 14.26 -5.25
N LEU A 249 -19.16 15.47 -4.72
CA LEU A 249 -19.27 15.75 -3.29
C LEU A 249 -20.69 15.54 -2.77
N GLU A 250 -21.72 16.03 -3.47
CA GLU A 250 -23.13 15.81 -3.09
C GLU A 250 -23.45 14.32 -2.92
N ARG A 251 -22.92 13.49 -3.81
CA ARG A 251 -23.16 12.04 -3.75
C ARG A 251 -22.38 11.35 -2.64
N VAL A 252 -21.13 11.73 -2.42
CA VAL A 252 -20.30 11.13 -1.35
C VAL A 252 -20.90 11.49 0.02
N LEU A 253 -21.59 12.63 0.14
CA LEU A 253 -22.31 13.05 1.33
C LEU A 253 -23.70 12.42 1.49
N SER A 254 -24.21 11.68 0.49
CA SER A 254 -25.51 11.02 0.58
C SER A 254 -25.55 9.93 1.65
N SER A 255 -26.70 9.75 2.30
CA SER A 255 -26.91 8.76 3.36
C SER A 255 -26.66 7.32 2.89
N GLU A 256 -27.02 7.01 1.64
CA GLU A 256 -26.77 5.70 1.03
C GLU A 256 -25.27 5.40 0.93
N PHE A 257 -24.46 6.40 0.60
CA PHE A 257 -23.02 6.26 0.47
C PHE A 257 -22.34 6.14 1.84
N GLN A 258 -22.79 6.94 2.82
CA GLN A 258 -22.25 6.89 4.17
C GLN A 258 -22.60 5.61 4.94
N ALA A 259 -23.66 4.89 4.56
CA ALA A 259 -24.01 3.59 5.14
C ALA A 259 -23.01 2.47 4.81
N LEU A 260 -22.20 2.62 3.75
CA LEU A 260 -21.20 1.64 3.34
C LEU A 260 -19.95 1.69 4.23
N GLN A 261 -19.19 0.60 4.26
CA GLN A 261 -17.84 0.57 4.85
C GLN A 261 -16.88 1.44 4.03
N SER A 262 -15.87 2.04 4.68
CA SER A 262 -14.99 3.04 4.03
C SER A 262 -14.26 2.52 2.79
N ALA A 263 -13.84 1.26 2.78
CA ALA A 263 -13.20 0.66 1.61
C ALA A 263 -14.19 0.46 0.43
N ASP A 264 -15.47 0.21 0.73
CA ASP A 264 -16.50 0.00 -0.28
C ASP A 264 -17.04 1.33 -0.83
N ARG A 265 -17.07 2.37 0.02
CA ARG A 265 -17.24 3.77 -0.43
C ARG A 265 -16.24 4.13 -1.52
N PHE A 266 -14.96 3.87 -1.29
CA PHE A 266 -13.90 4.15 -2.27
C PHE A 266 -14.17 3.44 -3.62
N LYS A 267 -14.50 2.15 -3.58
CA LYS A 267 -14.79 1.36 -4.79
C LYS A 267 -16.03 1.87 -5.52
N ALA A 268 -17.10 2.19 -4.80
CA ALA A 268 -18.34 2.71 -5.36
C ALA A 268 -18.11 4.05 -6.07
N LEU A 269 -17.29 4.92 -5.49
CA LEU A 269 -16.92 6.20 -6.08
C LEU A 269 -16.13 6.01 -7.39
N ILE A 270 -15.07 5.18 -7.38
CA ILE A 270 -14.30 4.87 -8.59
C ILE A 270 -15.19 4.28 -9.69
N ALA A 271 -16.09 3.36 -9.34
CA ALA A 271 -17.01 2.74 -10.29
C ALA A 271 -17.96 3.77 -10.93
N HIS A 272 -18.36 4.80 -10.18
CA HIS A 272 -19.20 5.87 -10.69
C HIS A 272 -18.46 6.84 -11.62
N LEU A 273 -17.22 7.20 -11.26
CA LEU A 273 -16.39 8.12 -12.03
C LEU A 273 -15.83 7.50 -13.31
N LYS A 274 -15.68 6.17 -13.34
CA LYS A 274 -15.26 5.48 -14.55
C LYS A 274 -16.28 5.70 -15.66
N PRO A 275 -15.84 6.10 -16.87
CA PRO A 275 -16.76 6.30 -17.98
C PRO A 275 -17.54 5.00 -18.21
N ARG A 276 -18.87 5.10 -18.17
CA ARG A 276 -19.75 3.96 -18.44
C ARG A 276 -19.33 3.40 -19.79
N ARG A 277 -18.73 2.21 -19.78
CA ARG A 277 -18.39 1.48 -21.00
C ARG A 277 -19.72 1.31 -21.71
N LEU A 278 -19.96 2.08 -22.78
CA LEU A 278 -21.04 1.80 -23.72
C LEU A 278 -20.85 0.32 -24.05
N GLU A 279 -21.80 -0.51 -23.62
CA GLU A 279 -21.96 -1.88 -24.06
C GLU A 279 -21.85 -1.80 -25.58
N ARG A 280 -20.66 -2.15 -26.12
CA ARG A 280 -20.47 -2.23 -27.56
C ARG A 280 -21.46 -3.31 -27.96
N GLY A 281 -22.53 -2.92 -28.66
CA GLY A 281 -23.60 -3.84 -29.05
C GLY A 281 -22.98 -5.16 -29.51
N LEU A 282 -23.55 -6.27 -29.04
CA LEU A 282 -23.05 -7.59 -29.40
C LEU A 282 -22.89 -7.64 -30.92
N PRO A 283 -21.76 -8.14 -31.44
CA PRO A 283 -21.53 -8.20 -32.88
C PRO A 283 -22.69 -8.94 -33.52
N GLU A 284 -23.37 -8.28 -34.46
CA GLU A 284 -24.48 -8.87 -35.18
C GLU A 284 -23.90 -9.90 -36.14
N VAL A 285 -24.23 -11.18 -35.93
CA VAL A 285 -23.75 -12.26 -36.79
C VAL A 285 -24.63 -12.29 -38.02
N MET A 286 -24.09 -11.86 -39.15
CA MET A 286 -24.76 -11.96 -40.44
C MET A 286 -24.69 -13.41 -40.92
N ALA A 287 -25.85 -14.01 -41.14
CA ALA A 287 -25.98 -15.35 -41.70
C ALA A 287 -26.62 -15.31 -43.09
N SER A 288 -26.23 -16.24 -43.95
CA SER A 288 -26.88 -16.54 -45.22
C SER A 288 -28.34 -16.98 -44.97
N PRO A 289 -29.27 -16.81 -45.93
CA PRO A 289 -30.59 -17.44 -45.89
C PRO A 289 -30.54 -18.97 -45.70
N ALA A 290 -29.40 -19.61 -46.02
CA ALA A 290 -29.13 -21.03 -45.79
C ALA A 290 -28.56 -21.35 -44.39
N GLY A 291 -28.43 -20.37 -43.50
CA GLY A 291 -27.97 -20.54 -42.11
C GLY A 291 -26.46 -20.47 -41.89
N GLU A 292 -25.67 -20.28 -42.93
CA GLU A 292 -24.20 -20.19 -42.84
C GLU A 292 -23.75 -18.83 -42.30
N ARG A 293 -22.79 -18.81 -41.37
CA ARG A 293 -22.25 -17.57 -40.79
C ARG A 293 -21.32 -16.88 -41.79
N LEU A 294 -21.70 -15.71 -42.29
CA LEU A 294 -20.97 -14.96 -43.32
C LEU A 294 -19.98 -13.96 -42.72
N ALA A 295 -20.42 -13.17 -41.74
CA ALA A 295 -19.57 -12.15 -41.11
C ALA A 295 -20.09 -11.74 -39.73
N GLN A 296 -19.19 -11.28 -38.88
CA GLN A 296 -19.55 -10.50 -37.69
C GLN A 296 -19.51 -9.02 -38.06
N VAL A 297 -20.66 -8.36 -37.93
CA VAL A 297 -20.79 -6.93 -38.23
C VAL A 297 -20.84 -6.15 -36.93
N LYS A 298 -19.95 -5.17 -36.81
CA LYS A 298 -19.94 -4.23 -35.71
C LYS A 298 -20.14 -2.83 -36.26
N GLN A 299 -21.29 -2.27 -35.96
CA GLN A 299 -21.66 -0.94 -36.42
C GLN A 299 -21.50 0.08 -35.30
N SER A 300 -20.98 1.26 -35.64
CA SER A 300 -20.93 2.42 -34.77
C SER A 300 -21.25 3.67 -35.59
N LYS A 301 -21.54 4.80 -34.92
CA LYS A 301 -21.89 6.06 -35.59
C LYS A 301 -20.83 6.56 -36.60
N ALA A 302 -19.57 6.15 -36.46
CA ALA A 302 -18.46 6.63 -37.28
C ALA A 302 -17.84 5.54 -38.20
N LYS A 303 -18.09 4.25 -37.93
CA LYS A 303 -17.48 3.14 -38.69
C LYS A 303 -18.32 1.88 -38.67
N VAL A 304 -18.26 1.14 -39.77
CA VAL A 304 -18.78 -0.22 -39.91
C VAL A 304 -17.57 -1.16 -40.07
N GLU A 305 -17.40 -2.09 -39.13
CA GLU A 305 -16.40 -3.14 -39.19
C GLU A 305 -17.08 -4.45 -39.57
N ILE A 306 -16.67 -5.05 -40.69
CA ILE A 306 -17.12 -6.38 -41.12
C ILE A 306 -15.94 -7.33 -40.91
N MET A 307 -16.09 -8.28 -39.99
CA MET A 307 -15.09 -9.31 -39.72
C MET A 307 -15.52 -10.62 -40.36
N ILE A 308 -14.76 -11.07 -41.36
CA ILE A 308 -14.93 -12.35 -42.04
C ILE A 308 -13.80 -13.27 -41.59
N ASP A 309 -14.15 -14.45 -41.09
CA ASP A 309 -13.15 -15.45 -40.70
C ASP A 309 -12.57 -16.13 -41.96
N ARG A 310 -11.34 -15.78 -42.31
CA ARG A 310 -10.60 -16.37 -43.43
C ARG A 310 -10.38 -17.88 -43.28
N LYS A 311 -10.44 -18.44 -42.08
CA LYS A 311 -10.30 -19.89 -41.86
C LYS A 311 -11.58 -20.65 -42.18
N ALA A 312 -12.74 -20.01 -42.02
CA ALA A 312 -14.03 -20.61 -42.29
C ALA A 312 -14.42 -20.48 -43.76
N THR A 313 -14.16 -19.32 -44.38
CA THR A 313 -14.54 -19.04 -45.79
C THR A 313 -13.47 -18.18 -46.50
N PRO A 314 -12.35 -18.77 -46.97
CA PRO A 314 -11.28 -18.03 -47.64
C PRO A 314 -11.73 -17.43 -48.98
N ASP A 315 -12.50 -18.17 -49.77
CA ASP A 315 -12.98 -17.74 -51.09
C ASP A 315 -13.95 -16.56 -51.01
N PHE A 316 -14.83 -16.56 -50.00
CA PHE A 316 -15.76 -15.46 -49.75
C PHE A 316 -15.03 -14.18 -49.34
N ALA A 317 -14.00 -14.29 -48.50
CA ALA A 317 -13.20 -13.13 -48.10
C ALA A 317 -12.46 -12.49 -49.29
N ALA A 318 -11.99 -13.29 -50.24
CA ALA A 318 -11.38 -12.79 -51.48
C ALA A 318 -12.43 -12.11 -52.39
N PHE A 319 -13.59 -12.75 -52.58
CA PHE A 319 -14.69 -12.22 -53.36
C PHE A 319 -15.20 -10.86 -52.84
N VAL A 320 -15.38 -10.73 -51.51
CA VAL A 320 -15.81 -9.46 -50.92
C VAL A 320 -14.81 -8.34 -51.19
N LEU A 321 -13.49 -8.61 -51.06
CA LEU A 321 -12.46 -7.62 -51.35
C LEU A 321 -12.46 -7.17 -52.81
N GLU A 322 -12.74 -8.08 -53.75
CA GLU A 322 -12.82 -7.78 -55.18
C GLU A 322 -14.09 -6.98 -55.55
N GLN A 323 -15.22 -7.25 -54.90
CA GLN A 323 -16.50 -6.61 -55.21
C GLN A 323 -16.73 -5.26 -54.49
N LEU A 324 -15.96 -4.95 -53.44
CA LEU A 324 -16.11 -3.70 -52.68
C LEU A 324 -16.01 -2.42 -53.55
N PRO A 325 -15.03 -2.29 -54.48
CA PRO A 325 -14.95 -1.14 -55.37
C PRO A 325 -16.22 -0.98 -56.24
N THR A 326 -16.68 -2.07 -56.85
CA THR A 326 -17.87 -2.08 -57.70
C THR A 326 -19.14 -1.72 -56.93
N LEU A 327 -19.29 -2.22 -55.70
CA LEU A 327 -20.41 -1.88 -54.81
C LEU A 327 -20.40 -0.39 -54.44
N TYR A 328 -19.23 0.19 -54.23
CA TYR A 328 -19.09 1.62 -53.95
C TYR A 328 -19.51 2.47 -55.16
N GLU A 329 -19.09 2.09 -56.37
CA GLU A 329 -19.48 2.78 -57.60
C GLU A 329 -20.99 2.66 -57.89
N ALA A 330 -21.57 1.48 -57.72
CA ALA A 330 -23.02 1.26 -57.87
C ALA A 330 -23.84 2.10 -56.87
N HIS A 331 -23.38 2.22 -55.62
CA HIS A 331 -23.99 3.11 -54.64
C HIS A 331 -23.90 4.59 -55.05
N ARG A 332 -22.74 5.03 -55.57
CA ARG A 332 -22.55 6.39 -56.07
C ARG A 332 -23.48 6.71 -57.24
N ALA A 333 -23.68 5.77 -58.16
CA ALA A 333 -24.61 5.93 -59.28
C ALA A 333 -26.07 6.07 -58.81
N LYS A 334 -26.50 5.25 -57.83
CA LYS A 334 -27.83 5.36 -57.21
C LYS A 334 -28.04 6.68 -56.47
N GLN A 335 -27.02 7.18 -55.78
CA GLN A 335 -27.05 8.48 -55.11
C GLN A 335 -27.21 9.64 -56.10
N LYS A 336 -26.59 9.54 -57.28
CA LYS A 336 -26.68 10.55 -58.34
C LYS A 336 -28.08 10.58 -58.96
N GLN A 337 -28.66 9.42 -59.29
CA GLN A 337 -30.03 9.31 -59.81
C GLN A 337 -31.08 9.82 -58.80
N LYS A 338 -30.85 9.65 -57.49
CA LYS A 338 -31.75 10.14 -56.44
C LYS A 338 -31.65 11.65 -56.19
N LYS A 339 -30.62 12.32 -56.71
CA LYS A 339 -30.46 13.79 -56.66
C LYS A 339 -30.98 14.51 -57.91
N GLU A 340 -31.15 13.78 -59.01
CA GLU A 340 -31.63 14.29 -60.30
C GLU A 340 -33.15 14.06 -60.49
N ALA A 341 -33.81 13.37 -59.56
CA ALA A 341 -35.26 13.16 -59.47
C ALA A 341 -35.86 14.00 -58.33
#